data_AF-A0A3P3QU90-F1
#
_entry.id   AF-A0A3P3QU90-F1
#
_cell.length_a   1.000
_cell.length_b   1.000
_cell.length_c   1.000
_cell.angle_alpha   90.00
_cell.angle_beta   90.00
_cell.angle_gamma   90.00
#
_symmetry.space_group_name_H-M   'P 1'
#
loop_
_entity.id
_entity.type
_entity.pdbx_description
1 polymer ?
#
loop_
_entity_poly.entity_id
_entity_poly.type
_entity_poly.pdbx_seq_one_letter_code
_entity_poly.pdbx_strand_id
1 'polypeptide(L)'
;MGDIKELFLFSYNELKKVKTITTVAMFVALSIILGAFTVPIGNFLKIGFSSLTTVGIGYLFGPIVGSIFGAITDIAKYMIKPTGPFFPGFTFNAIIAGLIYGSLLYKKPVSIKRILIAEILVSYICNIMLGTLWLNILYGKAFLAILPMRAVKNIILIPINSFMAFAILKFMEQHNLRKNFD
;
A
#
# COMPACT_ATOMS: atom_id res chain seq x y z
N MET A 1 21.83 -11.90 -4.10
CA MET A 1 20.80 -10.85 -4.25
C MET A 1 20.16 -11.11 -5.60
N GLY A 2 18.98 -11.75 -5.65
CA GLY A 2 18.35 -12.10 -6.93
C GLY A 2 18.18 -10.85 -7.79
N ASP A 3 18.42 -10.99 -9.09
CA ASP A 3 18.33 -9.88 -10.03
C ASP A 3 16.92 -9.25 -9.91
N ILE A 4 16.85 -7.92 -9.83
CA ILE A 4 15.57 -7.20 -9.74
C ILE A 4 14.66 -7.65 -10.88
N LYS A 5 15.22 -7.94 -12.05
CA LYS A 5 14.49 -8.47 -13.20
C LYS A 5 13.77 -9.78 -12.88
N GLU A 6 14.42 -10.72 -12.20
CA GLU A 6 13.81 -11.99 -11.82
C GLU A 6 12.65 -11.79 -10.85
N LEU A 7 12.79 -10.88 -9.89
CA LEU A 7 11.72 -10.57 -8.93
C LEU A 7 10.44 -10.12 -9.65
N PHE A 8 10.59 -9.23 -10.64
CA PHE A 8 9.49 -8.76 -11.46
C PHE A 8 8.93 -9.88 -12.34
N LEU A 9 9.79 -10.70 -12.96
CA LEU A 9 9.36 -11.84 -13.76
C LEU A 9 8.54 -12.86 -12.94
N PHE A 10 8.97 -13.15 -11.71
CA PHE A 10 8.23 -14.03 -10.80
C PHE A 10 6.87 -13.44 -10.44
N SER A 11 6.81 -12.14 -10.11
CA SER A 11 5.53 -11.47 -9.82
C SER A 11 4.60 -11.45 -11.03
N TYR A 12 5.14 -11.28 -12.24
CA TYR A 12 4.34 -11.37 -13.47
C TYR A 12 3.76 -12.78 -13.67
N ASN A 13 4.57 -13.82 -13.45
CA ASN A 13 4.11 -15.20 -13.59
C ASN A 13 3.02 -15.56 -12.57
N GLU A 14 3.03 -14.95 -11.39
CA GLU A 14 1.94 -15.11 -10.40
C GLU A 14 0.58 -14.66 -10.95
N LEU A 15 0.52 -13.64 -11.82
CA LEU A 15 -0.75 -13.20 -12.43
C LEU A 15 -1.39 -14.25 -13.34
N LYS A 16 -0.62 -15.20 -13.87
CA LYS A 16 -1.15 -16.25 -14.76
C LYS A 16 -1.93 -17.32 -13.98
N LYS A 17 -1.74 -17.39 -12.66
CA LYS A 17 -2.40 -18.38 -11.80
C LYS A 17 -3.79 -17.88 -11.40
N VAL A 18 -4.83 -18.66 -11.69
CA VAL A 18 -6.23 -18.35 -11.30
C VAL A 18 -6.37 -18.16 -9.78
N LYS A 19 -5.68 -19.00 -9.00
CA LYS A 19 -5.65 -18.90 -7.53
C LYS A 19 -5.12 -17.55 -7.04
N THR A 20 -4.13 -16.99 -7.73
CA THR A 20 -3.58 -15.67 -7.41
C THR A 20 -4.59 -14.57 -7.73
N ILE A 21 -5.20 -14.59 -8.92
CA ILE A 21 -6.21 -13.59 -9.32
C ILE A 21 -7.39 -13.57 -8.34
N THR A 22 -7.94 -14.75 -8.02
CA THR A 22 -9.05 -14.88 -7.07
C THR A 22 -8.67 -14.37 -5.67
N THR A 23 -7.46 -14.67 -5.21
CA THR A 23 -6.96 -14.17 -3.91
C THR A 23 -6.80 -12.65 -3.94
N VAL A 24 -6.22 -12.08 -5.00
CA VAL A 24 -6.10 -10.62 -5.18
C VAL A 24 -7.47 -9.97 -5.13
N ALA A 25 -8.48 -10.52 -5.82
CA ALA A 25 -9.85 -10.00 -5.78
C ALA A 25 -10.45 -10.01 -4.36
N MET A 26 -10.24 -11.09 -3.59
CA MET A 26 -10.65 -11.14 -2.17
C MET A 26 -9.94 -10.08 -1.32
N PHE A 27 -8.66 -9.84 -1.56
CA PHE A 27 -7.92 -8.76 -0.89
C PHE A 27 -8.42 -7.37 -1.30
N VAL A 28 -8.89 -7.17 -2.53
CA VAL A 28 -9.48 -5.88 -2.97
C VAL A 28 -10.75 -5.62 -2.17
N ALA A 29 -11.63 -6.61 -2.08
CA ALA A 29 -12.84 -6.54 -1.26
C ALA A 29 -12.50 -6.25 0.21
N LEU A 30 -11.52 -6.96 0.77
CA LEU A 30 -11.04 -6.73 2.12
C LEU A 30 -10.48 -5.32 2.31
N SER A 31 -9.74 -4.79 1.33
CA SER A 31 -9.17 -3.44 1.38
C SER A 31 -10.23 -2.36 1.40
N ILE A 32 -11.33 -2.56 0.67
CA ILE A 32 -12.48 -1.65 0.66
C ILE A 32 -13.16 -1.66 2.03
N ILE A 33 -13.44 -2.85 2.58
CA ILE A 33 -14.07 -3.00 3.89
C ILE A 33 -13.19 -2.37 4.98
N LEU A 34 -11.90 -2.73 5.04
CA LEU A 34 -10.95 -2.14 5.99
C LEU A 34 -10.71 -0.65 5.78
N GLY A 35 -10.90 -0.14 4.56
CA GLY A 35 -10.83 1.28 4.26
C GLY A 35 -12.04 2.07 4.79
N ALA A 36 -13.19 1.41 4.96
CA ALA A 36 -14.37 2.02 5.57
C ALA A 36 -14.20 2.19 7.10
N PHE A 37 -13.45 1.30 7.74
CA PHE A 37 -13.13 1.37 9.17
C PHE A 37 -11.88 2.23 9.38
N THR A 38 -12.07 3.39 10.00
CA THR A 38 -10.96 4.25 10.43
C THR A 38 -11.12 4.63 11.89
N VAL A 39 -10.03 4.57 12.66
CA VAL A 39 -10.01 5.04 14.04
C VAL A 39 -9.57 6.51 14.04
N PRO A 40 -10.46 7.47 14.36
CA PRO A 40 -10.07 8.86 14.51
C PRO A 40 -9.27 9.03 15.80
N ILE A 41 -8.13 9.73 15.72
CA ILE A 41 -7.34 10.19 16.86
C ILE A 41 -7.35 11.71 16.82
N GLY A 42 -8.17 12.31 17.70
CA GLY A 42 -8.46 13.74 17.68
C GLY A 42 -9.15 14.19 16.39
N ASN A 43 -9.02 15.48 16.06
CA ASN A 43 -9.74 16.08 14.92
C ASN A 43 -9.02 15.93 13.57
N PHE A 44 -7.72 15.60 13.57
CA PHE A 44 -6.87 15.70 12.37
C PHE A 44 -6.25 14.36 11.94
N LEU A 45 -6.17 13.37 12.83
CA LEU A 45 -5.53 12.10 12.54
C LEU A 45 -6.59 11.00 12.44
N LYS A 46 -6.47 10.18 11.39
CA LYS A 46 -7.30 8.99 11.18
C LYS A 46 -6.36 7.87 10.81
N ILE A 47 -6.42 6.79 11.57
CA ILE A 47 -5.71 5.55 11.26
C ILE A 47 -6.64 4.70 10.39
N GLY A 48 -6.14 4.28 9.23
CA GLY A 48 -6.85 3.37 8.33
C GLY A 48 -6.12 2.05 8.23
N PHE A 49 -6.88 0.96 8.04
CA PHE A 49 -6.34 -0.40 8.01
C PHE A 49 -6.10 -0.94 6.60
N SER A 50 -6.43 -0.16 5.57
CA SER A 50 -6.29 -0.61 4.18
C SER A 50 -4.84 -0.87 3.76
N SER A 51 -3.87 -0.22 4.40
CA SER A 51 -2.43 -0.47 4.12
C SER A 51 -2.02 -1.91 4.39
N LEU A 52 -2.68 -2.60 5.34
CA LEU A 52 -2.39 -4.00 5.67
C LEU A 52 -2.59 -4.92 4.47
N THR A 53 -3.65 -4.68 3.70
CA THR A 53 -3.93 -5.47 2.49
C THR A 53 -2.92 -5.22 1.38
N THR A 54 -2.48 -3.97 1.20
CA THR A 54 -1.44 -3.61 0.22
C THR A 54 -0.10 -4.25 0.57
N VAL A 55 0.30 -4.19 1.85
CA VAL A 55 1.51 -4.82 2.36
C VAL A 55 1.45 -6.33 2.20
N GLY A 56 0.32 -6.94 2.55
CA GLY A 56 0.10 -8.39 2.42
C GLY A 56 0.20 -8.88 0.97
N ILE A 57 -0.45 -8.19 0.02
CA ILE A 57 -0.34 -8.52 -1.41
C ILE A 57 1.09 -8.33 -1.93
N GLY A 58 1.76 -7.23 -1.54
CA GLY A 58 3.15 -7.01 -1.91
C GLY A 58 4.07 -8.13 -1.43
N TYR A 59 3.87 -8.61 -0.20
CA TYR A 59 4.63 -9.74 0.36
C TYR A 59 4.33 -11.08 -0.33
N LEU A 60 3.07 -11.36 -0.66
CA LEU A 60 2.66 -12.65 -1.25
C LEU A 60 2.98 -12.75 -2.74
N PHE A 61 2.69 -11.70 -3.52
CA PHE A 61 2.63 -11.79 -4.98
C PHE A 61 3.58 -10.82 -5.70
N GLY A 62 4.26 -9.95 -4.97
CA GLY A 62 5.34 -9.12 -5.51
C GLY A 62 4.93 -7.78 -6.12
N PRO A 63 5.90 -7.07 -6.73
CA PRO A 63 5.73 -5.67 -7.13
C PRO A 63 4.69 -5.46 -8.23
N ILE A 64 4.59 -6.36 -9.22
CA ILE A 64 3.67 -6.17 -10.35
C ILE A 64 2.23 -6.42 -9.90
N VAL A 65 1.99 -7.54 -9.21
CA VAL A 65 0.67 -7.86 -8.66
C VAL A 65 0.25 -6.81 -7.63
N GLY A 66 1.16 -6.37 -6.76
CA GLY A 66 0.91 -5.29 -5.80
C GLY A 66 0.55 -3.96 -6.47
N SER A 67 1.21 -3.62 -7.58
CA SER A 67 0.92 -2.41 -8.35
C SER A 67 -0.49 -2.45 -8.98
N ILE A 68 -0.83 -3.57 -9.62
CA ILE A 68 -2.16 -3.78 -10.23
C ILE A 68 -3.24 -3.77 -9.15
N PHE A 69 -3.00 -4.46 -8.03
CA PHE A 69 -3.88 -4.43 -6.86
C PHE A 69 -4.11 -3.01 -6.37
N GLY A 70 -3.05 -2.21 -6.25
CA GLY A 70 -3.13 -0.81 -5.83
C GLY A 70 -4.02 0.02 -6.76
N ALA A 71 -3.80 -0.08 -8.08
CA ALA A 71 -4.58 0.62 -9.09
C ALA A 71 -6.07 0.25 -9.04
N ILE A 72 -6.37 -1.06 -9.05
CA ILE A 72 -7.74 -1.57 -9.02
C ILE A 72 -8.44 -1.16 -7.73
N THR A 73 -7.76 -1.29 -6.59
CA THR A 73 -8.32 -0.95 -5.28
C THR A 73 -8.65 0.54 -5.18
N ASP A 74 -7.81 1.42 -5.72
CA ASP A 74 -8.06 2.87 -5.71
C ASP A 74 -9.30 3.23 -6.53
N ILE A 75 -9.38 2.73 -7.76
CA ILE A 75 -10.54 2.93 -8.64
C ILE A 75 -11.81 2.35 -8.02
N ALA A 76 -11.74 1.12 -7.51
CA ALA A 76 -12.89 0.45 -6.89
C ALA A 76 -13.39 1.17 -5.64
N LYS A 77 -12.48 1.64 -4.77
CA LYS A 77 -12.83 2.45 -3.60
C LYS A 77 -13.52 3.75 -4.01
N TYR A 78 -13.01 4.41 -5.03
CA TYR A 78 -13.61 5.65 -5.53
C TYR A 78 -15.02 5.41 -6.09
N MET A 79 -15.23 4.34 -6.85
CA MET A 79 -16.54 3.99 -7.40
C MET A 79 -17.58 3.70 -6.30
N ILE A 80 -17.17 3.02 -5.22
CA ILE A 80 -18.08 2.65 -4.13
C ILE A 80 -18.39 3.84 -3.21
N LYS A 81 -17.36 4.62 -2.88
CA LYS A 81 -17.48 5.78 -2.00
C LYS A 81 -16.65 6.93 -2.56
N PRO A 82 -17.21 7.73 -3.47
CA PRO A 82 -16.49 8.86 -4.06
C PRO A 82 -16.27 9.93 -2.99
N THR A 83 -15.10 9.95 -2.36
CA THR A 83 -14.69 10.99 -1.41
C THR A 83 -13.76 11.98 -2.10
N GLY A 84 -14.30 13.15 -2.46
CA GLY A 84 -13.58 14.17 -3.22
C GLY A 84 -13.56 13.87 -4.73
N PRO A 85 -12.86 14.70 -5.53
CA PRO A 85 -12.73 14.50 -6.97
C PRO A 85 -11.79 13.33 -7.30
N PHE A 86 -12.17 12.51 -8.28
CA PHE A 86 -11.26 11.50 -8.84
C PHE A 86 -10.05 12.20 -9.46
N PHE A 87 -8.86 11.74 -9.10
CA PHE A 87 -7.63 12.23 -9.71
C PHE A 87 -6.70 11.05 -10.00
N PRO A 88 -6.36 10.79 -11.28
CA PRO A 88 -5.50 9.67 -11.67
C PRO A 88 -4.14 9.62 -10.96
N GLY A 89 -3.63 10.76 -10.48
CA GLY A 89 -2.40 10.80 -9.69
C GLY A 89 -2.50 10.06 -8.34
N PHE A 90 -3.68 9.94 -7.73
CA PHE A 90 -3.85 9.11 -6.53
C PHE A 90 -3.79 7.62 -6.86
N THR A 91 -4.32 7.21 -8.01
CA THR A 91 -4.15 5.84 -8.52
C THR A 91 -2.68 5.55 -8.82
N PHE A 92 -1.95 6.52 -9.35
CA PHE A 92 -0.50 6.41 -9.56
C PHE A 92 0.28 6.24 -8.24
N ASN A 93 -0.13 6.94 -7.17
CA ASN A 93 0.43 6.73 -5.84
C ASN A 93 0.17 5.30 -5.34
N ALA A 94 -1.03 4.76 -5.57
CA ALA A 94 -1.37 3.39 -5.17
C ALA A 94 -0.53 2.34 -5.92
N ILE A 95 -0.25 2.57 -7.22
CA ILE A 95 0.67 1.77 -8.03
C ILE A 95 2.08 1.78 -7.42
N ILE A 96 2.63 2.97 -7.14
CA ILE A 96 3.98 3.12 -6.56
C ILE A 96 4.06 2.44 -5.19
N ALA A 97 3.03 2.61 -4.35
CA ALA A 97 2.99 1.95 -3.05
C ALA A 97 3.06 0.42 -3.20
N GLY A 98 2.25 -0.15 -4.11
CA GLY A 98 2.29 -1.58 -4.43
C GLY A 98 3.66 -2.06 -4.92
N LEU A 99 4.33 -1.25 -5.75
CA LEU A 99 5.67 -1.51 -6.25
C LEU A 99 6.72 -1.50 -5.13
N ILE A 100 6.70 -0.50 -4.25
CA ILE A 100 7.65 -0.36 -3.14
C ILE A 100 7.49 -1.52 -2.15
N TYR A 101 6.26 -1.80 -1.70
CA TYR A 101 6.02 -2.91 -0.79
C TYR A 101 6.39 -4.24 -1.43
N GLY A 102 5.98 -4.47 -2.68
CA GLY A 102 6.31 -5.71 -3.39
C GLY A 102 7.82 -5.89 -3.62
N SER A 103 8.54 -4.85 -4.01
CA SER A 103 9.99 -4.97 -4.26
C SER A 103 10.82 -5.24 -2.99
N LEU A 104 10.42 -4.64 -1.86
CA LEU A 104 11.14 -4.76 -0.60
C LEU A 104 10.77 -6.00 0.21
N LEU A 105 9.53 -6.47 0.11
CA LEU A 105 9.00 -7.55 0.95
C LEU A 105 8.89 -8.89 0.21
N TYR A 106 8.76 -8.91 -1.11
CA TYR A 106 8.56 -10.14 -1.86
C TYR A 106 9.79 -11.06 -1.85
N LYS A 107 9.51 -12.35 -1.71
CA LYS A 107 10.49 -13.44 -1.60
C LYS A 107 11.57 -13.25 -0.53
N LYS A 108 11.29 -12.43 0.49
CA LYS A 108 12.25 -12.02 1.52
C LYS A 108 11.69 -12.33 2.91
N PRO A 109 12.53 -12.72 3.90
CA PRO A 109 12.05 -12.94 5.26
C PRO A 109 11.54 -11.64 5.88
N VAL A 110 10.54 -11.77 6.75
CA VAL A 110 9.91 -10.62 7.42
C VAL A 110 10.94 -9.97 8.34
N SER A 111 11.18 -8.68 8.14
CA SER A 111 12.16 -7.92 8.92
C SER A 111 11.61 -6.53 9.22
N ILE A 112 11.66 -6.14 10.49
CA ILE A 112 11.23 -4.81 10.96
C ILE A 112 11.95 -3.71 10.17
N LYS A 113 13.25 -3.88 9.90
CA LYS A 113 14.03 -2.90 9.14
C LYS A 113 13.48 -2.70 7.72
N ARG A 114 13.11 -3.78 7.02
CA ARG A 114 12.58 -3.70 5.64
C ARG A 114 11.20 -3.06 5.60
N ILE A 115 10.34 -3.41 6.56
CA ILE A 115 9.00 -2.85 6.68
C ILE A 115 9.09 -1.35 6.95
N LEU A 116 9.93 -0.94 7.90
CA LEU A 116 10.13 0.46 8.25
C LEU A 116 10.68 1.26 7.06
N ILE A 117 11.63 0.71 6.31
CA ILE A 117 12.13 1.35 5.07
C ILE A 117 11.00 1.48 4.04
N ALA A 118 10.18 0.44 3.84
CA ALA A 118 9.06 0.50 2.91
C ALA A 118 8.01 1.56 3.32
N GLU A 119 7.63 1.60 4.59
CA GLU A 119 6.69 2.58 5.14
C GLU A 119 7.22 4.02 5.02
N ILE A 120 8.52 4.24 5.27
CA ILE A 120 9.14 5.56 5.09
C ILE A 120 9.12 5.97 3.62
N LEU A 121 9.51 5.07 2.70
CA LEU A 121 9.53 5.38 1.27
C LEU A 121 8.13 5.69 0.74
N VAL A 122 7.13 4.89 1.11
CA VAL A 122 5.74 5.12 0.69
C VAL A 122 5.21 6.42 1.30
N SER A 123 5.45 6.67 2.59
CA SER A 123 5.01 7.90 3.25
C SER A 123 5.67 9.14 2.65
N TYR A 124 6.96 9.07 2.34
CA TYR A 124 7.69 10.20 1.75
C TYR A 124 7.27 10.45 0.30
N ILE A 125 7.35 9.44 -0.56
CA ILE A 125 7.11 9.56 -2.00
C ILE A 125 5.60 9.74 -2.27
N CYS A 126 4.77 8.82 -1.78
CA CYS A 126 3.35 8.81 -2.13
C CYS A 126 2.55 9.81 -1.29
N ASN A 127 2.78 9.91 0.02
CA ASN A 127 1.92 10.73 0.87
C ASN A 127 2.37 12.18 0.98
N ILE A 128 3.67 12.45 1.12
CA ILE A 128 4.21 13.81 1.34
C ILE A 128 4.51 14.48 0.00
N MET A 129 5.27 13.87 -0.90
CA MET A 129 5.63 14.48 -2.18
C MET A 129 4.43 14.48 -3.15
N LEU A 130 4.08 13.32 -3.70
CA LEU A 130 3.05 13.22 -4.73
C LEU A 130 1.67 13.61 -4.18
N GLY A 131 1.30 13.11 -3.00
CA GLY A 131 0.02 13.43 -2.37
C GLY A 131 -0.20 14.93 -2.14
N THR A 132 0.85 15.70 -1.80
CA THR A 132 0.71 17.15 -1.63
C THR A 132 0.68 17.86 -2.98
N LEU A 133 1.43 17.37 -3.98
CA LEU A 133 1.40 17.91 -5.34
C LEU A 133 0.01 17.79 -5.96
N TRP A 134 -0.64 16.63 -5.84
CA TRP A 134 -2.00 16.41 -6.35
C TRP A 134 -3.03 17.32 -5.67
N LEU A 135 -2.90 17.53 -4.36
CA LEU A 135 -3.79 18.45 -3.64
C LEU A 135 -3.59 19.91 -4.04
N ASN A 136 -2.36 20.33 -4.33
CA ASN A 136 -2.09 21.67 -4.84
C ASN A 136 -2.75 21.88 -6.20
N ILE A 137 -2.66 20.89 -7.10
CA ILE A 137 -3.29 20.93 -8.43
C ILE A 137 -4.82 20.95 -8.33
N LEU A 138 -5.41 20.14 -7.45
CA LEU A 138 -6.87 20.01 -7.31
C LEU A 138 -7.54 21.19 -6.59
N TYR A 139 -6.90 21.72 -5.56
CA TYR A 139 -7.53 22.69 -4.65
C TYR A 139 -6.89 24.07 -4.68
N GLY A 140 -5.80 24.28 -5.43
CA GLY A 140 -5.10 25.57 -5.54
C GLY A 140 -4.54 26.11 -4.22
N LYS A 141 -4.49 25.29 -3.16
CA LYS A 141 -3.99 25.68 -1.84
C LYS A 141 -2.47 25.65 -1.85
N ALA A 142 -1.84 26.68 -1.28
CA ALA A 142 -0.39 26.80 -1.20
C ALA A 142 0.25 25.48 -0.71
N PHE A 143 1.04 24.85 -1.58
CA PHE A 143 1.74 23.59 -1.33
C PHE A 143 2.47 23.58 0.03
N LEU A 144 3.13 24.70 0.37
CA LEU A 144 3.87 24.88 1.62
C LEU A 144 2.98 25.00 2.86
N ALA A 145 1.69 25.33 2.73
CA ALA A 145 0.78 25.43 3.87
C ALA A 145 0.23 24.05 4.31
N ILE A 146 0.09 23.12 3.36
CA ILE A 146 -0.46 21.77 3.64
C ILE A 146 0.65 20.79 4.07
N LEU A 147 1.88 21.01 3.58
CA LEU A 147 3.01 20.11 3.78
C LEU A 147 3.36 19.87 5.26
N PRO A 148 3.42 20.87 6.16
CA PRO A 148 3.75 20.65 7.56
C PRO A 148 2.75 19.73 8.26
N MET A 149 1.46 19.94 8.02
CA MET A 149 0.40 19.11 8.61
C MET A 149 0.48 17.67 8.09
N ARG A 150 0.80 17.47 6.81
CA ARG A 150 1.00 16.13 6.24
C ARG A 150 2.27 15.46 6.76
N ALA A 151 3.36 16.20 6.94
CA ALA A 151 4.60 15.68 7.48
C ALA A 151 4.39 15.16 8.91
N VAL A 152 3.82 15.98 9.79
CA VAL A 152 3.51 15.59 11.17
C VAL A 152 2.59 14.37 11.21
N LYS A 153 1.51 14.37 10.43
CA LYS A 153 0.58 13.22 10.35
C LYS A 153 1.30 11.93 9.91
N ASN A 154 2.13 11.98 8.87
CA ASN A 154 2.83 10.79 8.38
C ASN A 154 3.91 10.30 9.35
N ILE A 155 4.64 11.21 10.01
CA ILE A 155 5.65 10.84 11.02
C ILE A 155 5.01 10.04 12.17
N ILE A 156 3.81 10.41 12.60
CA ILE A 156 3.07 9.68 13.64
C ILE A 156 2.52 8.35 13.11
N LEU A 157 2.07 8.30 11.85
CA LEU A 157 1.50 7.09 11.25
C LEU A 157 2.55 6.04 10.88
N ILE A 158 3.78 6.42 10.51
CA ILE A 158 4.85 5.48 10.14
C ILE A 158 5.09 4.39 11.20
N PRO A 159 5.29 4.70 12.50
CA PRO A 159 5.51 3.66 13.50
C PRO A 159 4.28 2.77 13.69
N ILE A 160 3.07 3.35 13.64
CA ILE A 160 1.81 2.61 13.78
C ILE A 160 1.63 1.65 12.59
N ASN A 161 1.75 2.15 11.37
CA ASN A 161 1.65 1.35 10.16
C ASN A 161 2.74 0.28 10.10
N SER A 162 3.98 0.61 10.48
CA SER A 162 5.09 -0.35 10.53
C SER A 162 4.80 -1.48 11.51
N PHE A 163 4.24 -1.16 12.69
CA PHE A 163 3.85 -2.16 13.68
C PHE A 163 2.73 -3.07 13.15
N MET A 164 1.66 -2.47 12.60
CA MET A 164 0.55 -3.23 12.02
C MET A 164 1.03 -4.13 10.86
N ALA A 165 1.88 -3.59 9.98
CA ALA A 165 2.51 -4.33 8.88
C ALA A 165 3.37 -5.49 9.39
N PHE A 166 4.17 -5.27 10.45
CA PHE A 166 4.97 -6.35 11.04
C PHE A 166 4.09 -7.45 11.63
N ALA A 167 3.03 -7.10 12.36
CA ALA A 167 2.10 -8.06 12.94
C ALA A 167 1.45 -8.95 11.88
N ILE A 168 0.91 -8.34 10.81
CA ILE A 168 0.26 -9.12 9.73
C ILE A 168 1.26 -9.97 8.97
N LEU A 169 2.43 -9.44 8.61
CA LEU A 169 3.42 -10.19 7.83
C LEU A 169 3.99 -11.36 8.62
N LYS A 170 4.25 -11.18 9.93
CA LYS A 170 4.73 -12.26 10.79
C LYS A 170 3.67 -13.36 10.94
N PHE A 171 2.40 -12.99 11.05
CA PHE A 171 1.30 -13.96 11.04
C PHE A 171 1.24 -14.75 9.72
N MET A 172 1.38 -14.06 8.57
CA MET A 172 1.38 -14.69 7.26
C MET A 172 2.59 -15.63 7.05
N GLU A 173 3.76 -15.26 7.57
CA GLU A 173 4.98 -16.07 7.54
C GLU A 173 4.85 -17.33 8.42
N GLN A 174 4.31 -17.20 9.64
CA GLN A 174 4.07 -18.32 10.56
C GLN A 174 3.12 -19.37 9.97
N HIS A 175 2.07 -18.93 9.28
CA HIS A 175 1.12 -19.83 8.62
C HIS A 175 1.58 -20.32 7.24
N ASN A 176 2.83 -20.02 6.84
CA ASN A 176 3.41 -20.41 5.56
C ASN A 176 2.48 -20.10 4.37
N LEU A 177 1.71 -19.00 4.44
CA LEU A 177 0.68 -18.71 3.43
C LEU A 177 1.27 -18.63 2.02
N ARG A 178 2.55 -18.27 1.91
CA ARG A 178 3.29 -18.26 0.66
C ARG A 178 3.48 -19.65 0.02
N LYS A 179 3.72 -20.71 0.81
CA LYS A 179 3.87 -22.08 0.27
C LYS A 179 2.60 -22.58 -0.42
N ASN A 180 1.45 -21.98 -0.11
CA ASN A 180 0.20 -22.34 -0.78
C ASN A 180 0.11 -21.78 -2.22
N PHE A 181 1.02 -20.89 -2.62
CA PHE A 181 1.04 -20.25 -3.93
C PHE A 181 2.30 -20.56 -4.76
N ASP A 182 3.38 -21.03 -4.14
CA ASP A 182 4.55 -21.61 -4.83
C ASP A 182 4.15 -22.95 -5.49
#